data_AF-A0A8T0P489-F1
#
_entry.id   AF-A0A8T0P489-F1
#
_cell.length_a   1.000
_cell.length_b   1.000
_cell.length_c   1.000
_cell.angle_alpha   90.00
_cell.angle_beta   90.00
_cell.angle_gamma   90.00
#
_symmetry.space_group_name_H-M   'P 1'
#
loop_
_entity.id
_entity.type
_entity.pdbx_description
1 polymer ?
#
loop_
_entity_poly.entity_id
_entity_poly.type
_entity_poly.pdbx_seq_one_letter_code
_entity_poly.pdbx_strand_id
1 'polypeptide(L)'
;MVDGVSNGSSKESPLQPKDSKNSKGCVGKKSRSVSSDFGEELDLELGNGDKENERQQERKLSRQDRVELCRLFQHAVSSQDWESAEGLVGKADTQGLNDVLCVAVDAIWFLSDRDELYAVVGLIKRIVSEGAKDFTRAALRTSFLASCVSACRGRSTSLADAVSFMGQKLHERLQESQGDEVLKAEASAKVHKFTEWALKCIGLHSRVRENKGKGNHDTVIEVQLQLSAFKTFLDLVDNELTGKDFTEAFDAACFPLTLFSTTFDQGWASGISAAAIQGLLELLVEGGADNVNQCFLEAARYGSTELVRILLQIAQRNSLDIDVDLALGFAAHYGKIETMGCLVEEGNAVGFLGPLMRAAERGCLQVVEWFVNHGCREMELCLALTAATSSSQIAVAAYLLPLVPQHVLAPLSIEIIKAAGERTTGSLHGVDFLLCSDFLNDPAATYAVADSIAKSADEAVDARLRSFMNEHWSEAAFSAGFEFAQQHFVNFTRIMERGESPICLRDLPVELVIAMAYLPLYKECINSSGLLLPQRLRGQLVEAASRLEGRQMDRGSQSRELLAILEHHIPHFMTQT
;
A
#
# COMPACT_ATOMS: atom_id res chain seq x y z
N MET A 1 -51.01 -9.43 -24.84
CA MET A 1 -52.37 -8.85 -24.83
C MET A 1 -52.48 -8.00 -23.57
N VAL A 2 -52.50 -6.67 -23.76
CA VAL A 2 -53.28 -5.63 -23.02
C VAL A 2 -53.07 -5.59 -21.49
N ASP A 3 -52.34 -4.65 -20.86
CA ASP A 3 -52.38 -3.16 -20.73
C ASP A 3 -52.89 -2.71 -19.34
N GLY A 4 -52.29 -1.61 -18.82
CA GLY A 4 -52.87 -0.67 -17.83
C GLY A 4 -52.29 -0.79 -16.41
N VAL A 5 -51.31 -0.01 -15.93
CA VAL A 5 -51.24 1.44 -15.62
C VAL A 5 -52.21 1.92 -14.52
N SER A 6 -51.66 2.39 -13.38
CA SER A 6 -52.15 3.58 -12.68
C SER A 6 -51.12 4.13 -11.68
N ASN A 7 -50.85 5.43 -11.83
CA ASN A 7 -50.02 6.34 -11.03
C ASN A 7 -50.59 6.65 -9.63
N GLY A 8 -49.73 7.21 -8.76
CA GLY A 8 -50.14 7.92 -7.55
C GLY A 8 -48.98 8.61 -6.81
N SER A 9 -48.66 9.84 -7.22
CA SER A 9 -47.73 10.79 -6.58
C SER A 9 -48.29 11.39 -5.27
N SER A 10 -47.44 11.73 -4.30
CA SER A 10 -47.58 12.96 -3.48
C SER A 10 -46.29 13.37 -2.77
N LYS A 11 -46.12 14.70 -2.68
CA LYS A 11 -44.95 15.52 -2.35
C LYS A 11 -44.78 15.84 -0.85
N GLU A 12 -43.59 16.38 -0.55
CA GLU A 12 -43.22 17.45 0.42
C GLU A 12 -42.65 17.11 1.82
N SER A 13 -41.78 18.03 2.24
CA SER A 13 -40.56 17.89 3.08
C SER A 13 -40.77 18.46 4.52
N PRO A 14 -39.74 18.92 5.27
CA PRO A 14 -38.76 18.20 6.11
C PRO A 14 -38.82 18.60 7.61
N LEU A 15 -38.45 17.71 8.55
CA LEU A 15 -38.14 18.11 9.95
C LEU A 15 -37.02 17.24 10.55
N GLN A 16 -35.96 17.90 11.04
CA GLN A 16 -34.93 17.32 11.92
C GLN A 16 -35.44 17.21 13.39
N PRO A 17 -34.59 16.85 14.38
CA PRO A 17 -34.36 15.49 14.87
C PRO A 17 -34.81 15.34 16.34
N LYS A 18 -35.13 14.13 16.81
CA LYS A 18 -34.96 13.76 18.22
C LYS A 18 -35.15 12.27 18.48
N ASP A 19 -34.13 11.74 19.14
CA ASP A 19 -34.00 10.53 19.95
C ASP A 19 -35.28 9.70 20.23
N SER A 20 -35.23 8.40 19.96
CA SER A 20 -35.10 7.36 21.01
C SER A 20 -35.39 5.93 20.49
N LYS A 21 -34.42 5.05 20.77
CA LYS A 21 -34.47 3.61 21.10
C LYS A 21 -35.47 2.65 20.40
N ASN A 22 -34.82 1.58 19.88
CA ASN A 22 -35.25 0.18 19.67
C ASN A 22 -36.13 -0.16 18.45
N SER A 23 -35.53 -0.78 17.43
CA SER A 23 -35.63 -2.25 17.24
C SER A 23 -34.80 -2.75 16.04
N LYS A 24 -34.49 -4.05 16.10
CA LYS A 24 -33.51 -4.86 15.37
C LYS A 24 -33.64 -4.85 13.83
N GLY A 25 -32.49 -4.90 13.15
CA GLY A 25 -32.35 -5.33 11.74
C GLY A 25 -30.88 -5.56 11.38
N CYS A 26 -30.58 -6.71 10.78
CA CYS A 26 -29.24 -7.27 10.52
C CYS A 26 -28.25 -6.33 9.81
N VAL A 27 -27.00 -6.29 10.30
CA VAL A 27 -25.84 -5.75 9.59
C VAL A 27 -24.69 -6.74 9.69
N GLY A 28 -24.08 -7.04 8.53
CA GLY A 28 -22.98 -7.97 8.35
C GLY A 28 -21.73 -7.64 9.17
N LYS A 29 -21.01 -8.69 9.53
CA LYS A 29 -19.78 -8.67 10.32
C LYS A 29 -18.71 -7.79 9.64
N LYS A 30 -18.37 -6.67 10.27
CA LYS A 30 -17.09 -5.97 10.05
C LYS A 30 -15.95 -6.84 10.61
N SER A 31 -14.93 -7.09 9.80
CA SER A 31 -13.65 -7.64 10.22
C SER A 31 -13.03 -6.73 11.29
N ARG A 32 -12.88 -7.24 12.51
CA ARG A 32 -12.14 -6.59 13.58
C ARG A 32 -10.66 -6.56 13.17
N SER A 33 -10.11 -5.37 12.97
CA SER A 33 -8.68 -5.13 13.13
C SER A 33 -8.33 -5.47 14.58
N VAL A 34 -7.65 -6.60 14.79
CA VAL A 34 -7.15 -7.01 16.09
C VAL A 34 -6.02 -6.06 16.45
N SER A 35 -6.28 -5.16 17.38
CA SER A 35 -5.24 -4.50 18.14
C SER A 35 -4.47 -5.61 18.86
N SER A 36 -3.24 -5.86 18.41
CA SER A 36 -2.29 -6.64 19.18
C SER A 36 -2.00 -5.85 20.46
N ASP A 37 -2.57 -6.31 21.59
CA ASP A 37 -2.23 -5.85 22.94
C ASP A 37 -0.76 -6.21 23.23
N PHE A 38 0.15 -5.45 22.61
CA PHE A 38 1.58 -5.52 22.84
C PHE A 38 1.92 -4.68 24.08
N GLY A 39 1.81 -5.34 25.22
CA GLY A 39 2.77 -5.13 26.29
C GLY A 39 2.24 -4.41 27.52
N GLU A 40 1.62 -5.16 28.41
CA GLU A 40 1.58 -4.80 29.84
C GLU A 40 2.68 -5.48 30.69
N GLU A 41 3.49 -6.40 30.18
CA GLU A 41 4.34 -7.21 31.09
C GLU A 41 5.83 -7.26 30.77
N LEU A 42 6.40 -6.10 30.42
CA LEU A 42 7.86 -5.89 30.52
C LEU A 42 8.24 -4.45 30.91
N ASP A 43 7.25 -3.61 31.27
CA ASP A 43 7.54 -2.31 31.87
C ASP A 43 7.86 -2.49 33.35
N LEU A 44 9.04 -1.99 33.69
CA LEU A 44 9.51 -1.80 35.04
C LEU A 44 8.66 -0.71 35.69
N GLU A 45 7.50 -1.04 36.24
CA GLU A 45 6.71 -0.06 36.98
C GLU A 45 7.38 0.31 38.32
N LEU A 46 7.66 1.59 38.46
CA LEU A 46 7.98 2.30 39.69
C LEU A 46 6.66 2.65 40.40
N GLY A 47 6.36 1.98 41.51
CA GLY A 47 5.24 2.32 42.38
C GLY A 47 5.45 1.83 43.81
N ASN A 48 5.65 2.76 44.75
CA ASN A 48 5.68 2.50 46.20
C ASN A 48 4.28 2.13 46.72
N GLY A 49 4.19 1.18 47.66
CA GLY A 49 2.99 1.03 48.49
C GLY A 49 2.80 -0.33 49.17
N ASP A 50 3.33 -0.44 50.39
CA ASP A 50 2.85 -1.17 51.58
C ASP A 50 2.42 -2.66 51.58
N LYS A 51 3.26 -3.40 52.32
CA LYS A 51 3.11 -4.58 53.19
C LYS A 51 1.70 -5.10 53.52
N GLU A 52 1.52 -6.43 53.40
CA GLU A 52 1.32 -7.43 54.48
C GLU A 52 0.53 -8.65 53.97
N ASN A 53 1.15 -9.84 53.88
CA ASN A 53 1.02 -10.90 54.89
C ASN A 53 1.60 -12.25 54.41
N GLU A 54 2.15 -12.97 55.38
CA GLU A 54 3.04 -14.13 55.30
C GLU A 54 2.32 -15.44 54.90
N ARG A 55 3.01 -16.29 54.12
CA ARG A 55 3.37 -17.72 54.44
C ARG A 55 3.68 -18.56 53.19
N GLN A 56 4.97 -18.59 52.83
CA GLN A 56 5.78 -19.74 52.40
C GLN A 56 7.05 -19.19 51.75
N GLN A 57 8.20 -19.46 52.38
CA GLN A 57 9.44 -18.75 52.14
C GLN A 57 10.20 -19.36 50.96
N GLU A 58 9.73 -19.10 49.75
CA GLU A 58 10.57 -19.14 48.56
C GLU A 58 11.70 -18.10 48.77
N ARG A 59 12.95 -18.47 48.52
CA ARG A 59 14.08 -17.53 48.48
C ARG A 59 13.87 -16.59 47.29
N LYS A 60 13.01 -15.59 47.44
CA LYS A 60 12.81 -14.55 46.42
C LYS A 60 14.08 -13.70 46.37
N LEU A 61 14.83 -13.84 45.29
CA LEU A 61 15.97 -12.98 45.00
C LEU A 61 15.48 -11.53 44.84
N SER A 62 16.30 -10.56 45.21
CA SER A 62 15.98 -9.17 44.90
C SER A 62 16.03 -8.96 43.38
N ARG A 63 15.32 -7.94 42.89
CA ARG A 63 15.32 -7.60 41.47
C ARG A 63 16.74 -7.34 40.92
N GLN A 64 17.62 -6.75 41.74
CA GLN A 64 19.02 -6.51 41.39
C GLN A 64 19.81 -7.83 41.26
N ASP A 65 19.59 -8.75 42.21
CA ASP A 65 20.28 -10.05 42.23
C ASP A 65 19.84 -10.93 41.07
N ARG A 66 18.57 -10.86 40.64
CA ARG A 66 18.07 -11.57 39.44
C ARG A 66 18.74 -11.06 38.17
N VAL A 67 18.86 -9.74 38.02
CA VAL A 67 19.54 -9.14 36.86
C VAL A 67 21.01 -9.54 36.80
N GLU A 68 21.71 -9.53 37.94
CA GLU A 68 23.12 -9.96 37.99
C GLU A 68 23.25 -11.46 37.73
N LEU A 69 22.37 -12.30 38.28
CA LEU A 69 22.34 -13.73 37.99
C LEU A 69 22.16 -14.01 36.49
N CYS A 70 21.19 -13.36 35.84
CA CYS A 70 20.99 -13.48 34.40
C CYS A 70 22.18 -12.99 33.59
N ARG A 71 22.83 -11.90 34.02
CA ARG A 71 24.03 -11.38 33.36
C ARG A 71 25.20 -12.36 33.47
N LEU A 72 25.43 -12.94 34.64
CA LEU A 72 26.44 -13.98 34.86
C LEU A 72 26.13 -15.24 34.05
N PHE A 73 24.87 -15.65 34.01
CA PHE A 73 24.42 -16.80 33.24
C PHE A 73 24.59 -16.58 31.73
N GLN A 74 24.17 -15.42 31.21
CA GLN A 74 24.39 -15.04 29.81
C GLN A 74 25.87 -15.06 29.47
N HIS A 75 26.73 -14.56 30.36
CA HIS A 75 28.18 -14.61 30.14
C HIS A 75 28.70 -16.06 30.10
N ALA A 76 28.27 -16.91 31.05
CA ALA A 76 28.66 -18.33 31.10
C ALA A 76 28.23 -19.07 29.83
N VAL A 77 26.97 -18.92 29.41
CA VAL A 77 26.44 -19.52 28.16
C VAL A 77 27.15 -18.98 26.92
N SER A 78 27.39 -17.67 26.84
CA SER A 78 28.08 -17.06 25.70
C SER A 78 29.54 -17.48 25.60
N SER A 79 30.20 -17.74 26.74
CA SER A 79 31.58 -18.25 26.84
C SER A 79 31.68 -19.77 26.80
N GLN A 80 30.56 -20.48 26.70
CA GLN A 80 30.46 -21.94 26.68
C GLN A 80 30.99 -22.62 27.95
N ASP A 81 30.93 -21.90 29.08
CA ASP A 81 31.19 -22.46 30.41
C ASP A 81 29.91 -23.09 30.97
N TRP A 82 29.60 -24.28 30.47
CA TRP A 82 28.37 -25.01 30.81
C TRP A 82 28.31 -25.44 32.28
N GLU A 83 29.45 -25.74 32.91
CA GLU A 83 29.52 -26.10 34.33
C GLU A 83 29.13 -24.90 35.22
N SER A 84 29.68 -23.72 34.94
CA SER A 84 29.29 -22.49 35.64
C SER A 84 27.83 -22.13 35.39
N ALA A 85 27.34 -22.30 34.16
CA ALA A 85 25.94 -22.06 33.82
C ALA A 85 25.00 -22.98 34.63
N GLU A 86 25.29 -24.27 34.70
CA GLU A 86 24.54 -25.24 35.51
C GLU A 86 24.56 -24.92 37.01
N GLY A 87 25.71 -24.49 37.54
CA GLY A 87 25.83 -24.07 38.94
C GLY A 87 25.01 -22.83 39.30
N LEU A 88 24.68 -21.99 38.32
CA LEU A 88 23.83 -20.81 38.49
C LEU A 88 22.34 -21.14 38.46
N VAL A 89 21.92 -22.22 37.78
CA VAL A 89 20.51 -22.66 37.75
C VAL A 89 20.01 -22.96 39.16
N GLY A 90 20.80 -23.69 39.97
CA GLY A 90 20.42 -24.02 41.35
C GLY A 90 20.38 -22.83 42.33
N LYS A 91 20.78 -21.64 41.89
CA LYS A 91 20.73 -20.39 42.68
C LYS A 91 19.55 -19.49 42.29
N ALA A 92 18.87 -19.80 41.17
CA ALA A 92 17.76 -19.01 40.68
C ALA A 92 16.48 -19.29 41.49
N ASP A 93 15.64 -18.27 41.65
CA ASP A 93 14.26 -18.44 42.08
C ASP A 93 13.35 -18.67 40.87
N THR A 94 12.05 -18.92 41.08
CA THR A 94 11.10 -19.27 40.00
C THR A 94 11.11 -18.28 38.83
N GLN A 95 11.20 -16.97 39.12
CA GLN A 95 11.28 -15.94 38.08
C GLN A 95 12.67 -15.91 37.42
N GLY A 96 13.75 -16.05 38.20
CA GLY A 96 15.09 -16.18 37.66
C GLY A 96 15.26 -17.38 36.75
N LEU A 97 14.60 -18.52 37.04
CA LEU A 97 14.58 -19.70 36.17
C LEU A 97 13.94 -19.41 34.81
N ASN A 98 12.87 -18.61 34.77
CA ASN A 98 12.24 -18.18 33.50
C ASN A 98 13.17 -17.26 32.69
N ASP A 99 13.86 -16.32 33.33
CA ASP A 99 14.80 -15.43 32.64
C ASP A 99 16.04 -16.20 32.13
N VAL A 100 16.54 -17.16 32.92
CA VAL A 100 17.63 -18.07 32.56
C VAL A 100 17.23 -19.04 31.46
N LEU A 101 15.97 -19.51 31.44
CA LEU A 101 15.41 -20.31 30.35
C LEU A 101 15.44 -19.53 29.03
N CYS A 102 14.99 -18.27 29.02
CA CYS A 102 15.04 -17.43 27.83
C CYS A 102 16.45 -17.34 27.27
N VAL A 103 17.46 -17.13 28.14
CA VAL A 103 18.87 -17.07 27.72
C VAL A 103 19.37 -18.41 27.16
N ALA A 104 19.00 -19.53 27.78
CA ALA A 104 19.40 -20.86 27.32
C ALA A 104 18.79 -21.19 25.95
N VAL A 105 17.52 -20.84 25.72
CA VAL A 105 16.84 -21.04 24.44
C VAL A 105 17.38 -20.07 23.38
N ASP A 106 17.67 -18.81 23.74
CA ASP A 106 18.31 -17.83 22.85
C ASP A 106 19.68 -18.33 22.31
N ALA A 107 20.42 -19.11 23.10
CA ALA A 107 21.71 -19.67 22.72
C ALA A 107 21.63 -20.71 21.57
N ILE A 108 20.44 -21.28 21.33
CA ILE A 108 20.21 -22.26 20.26
C ILE A 108 20.67 -21.71 18.91
N TRP A 109 20.40 -20.44 18.62
CA TRP A 109 20.68 -19.82 17.31
C TRP A 109 22.16 -19.51 17.05
N PHE A 110 23.03 -19.80 18.02
CA PHE A 110 24.47 -19.61 17.94
C PHE A 110 25.26 -20.92 18.00
N LEU A 111 24.57 -22.07 17.95
CA LEU A 111 25.19 -23.40 17.94
C LEU A 111 26.05 -23.62 16.69
N SER A 112 27.21 -24.24 16.92
CA SER A 112 28.26 -24.51 15.93
C SER A 112 28.53 -26.00 15.73
N ASP A 113 28.38 -26.78 16.80
CA ASP A 113 28.72 -28.21 16.81
C ASP A 113 27.73 -29.05 17.65
N ARG A 114 27.94 -30.36 17.64
CA ARG A 114 27.08 -31.32 18.35
C ARG A 114 27.27 -31.29 19.86
N ASP A 115 28.44 -30.93 20.36
CA ASP A 115 28.71 -30.92 21.80
C ASP A 115 27.99 -29.73 22.45
N GLU A 116 28.02 -28.56 21.79
CA GLU A 116 27.22 -27.39 22.15
C GLU A 116 25.72 -27.71 22.13
N LEU A 117 25.24 -28.46 21.13
CA LEU A 117 23.85 -28.91 21.06
C LEU A 117 23.46 -29.73 22.30
N TYR A 118 24.26 -30.75 22.66
CA TYR A 118 23.95 -31.60 23.82
C TYR A 118 24.01 -30.80 25.13
N ALA A 119 24.97 -29.88 25.26
CA ALA A 119 25.11 -29.04 26.44
C ALA A 119 23.91 -28.10 26.61
N VAL A 120 23.51 -27.38 25.55
CA VAL A 120 22.36 -26.45 25.59
C VAL A 120 21.05 -27.21 25.84
N VAL A 121 20.82 -28.33 25.15
CA VAL A 121 19.63 -29.16 25.35
C VAL A 121 19.59 -29.73 26.78
N GLY A 122 20.73 -30.19 27.31
CA GLY A 122 20.85 -30.66 28.70
C GLY A 122 20.53 -29.56 29.70
N LEU A 123 21.05 -28.36 29.47
CA LEU A 123 20.81 -27.18 30.30
C LEU A 123 19.32 -26.77 30.29
N ILE A 124 18.69 -26.74 29.12
CA ILE A 124 17.24 -26.46 28.98
C ILE A 124 16.44 -27.50 29.76
N LYS A 125 16.70 -28.80 29.57
CA LYS A 125 16.02 -29.89 30.31
C LYS A 125 16.14 -29.70 31.82
N ARG A 126 17.32 -29.31 32.29
CA ARG A 126 17.56 -29.05 33.71
C ARG A 126 16.73 -27.86 34.21
N ILE A 127 16.77 -26.73 33.52
CA ILE A 127 16.01 -25.53 33.88
C ILE A 127 14.50 -25.82 33.94
N VAL A 128 13.98 -26.57 32.97
CA VAL A 128 12.57 -27.00 32.96
C VAL A 128 12.28 -27.93 34.15
N SER A 129 13.15 -28.89 34.45
CA SER A 129 12.97 -29.80 35.59
C SER A 129 13.03 -29.12 36.97
N GLU A 130 13.75 -27.99 37.07
CA GLU A 130 13.84 -27.17 38.28
C GLU A 130 12.63 -26.24 38.46
N GLY A 131 11.72 -26.19 37.47
CA GLY A 131 10.41 -25.55 37.59
C GLY A 131 10.23 -24.25 36.83
N ALA A 132 11.00 -23.99 35.77
CA ALA A 132 10.68 -22.92 34.81
C ALA A 132 9.34 -23.21 34.11
N LYS A 133 8.53 -22.17 33.88
CA LYS A 133 7.15 -22.30 33.35
C LYS A 133 6.79 -21.29 32.27
N ASP A 134 7.57 -20.23 32.09
CA ASP A 134 7.28 -19.17 31.11
C ASP A 134 7.78 -19.54 29.71
N PHE A 135 7.17 -20.59 29.14
CA PHE A 135 7.54 -21.12 27.83
C PHE A 135 7.08 -20.21 26.69
N THR A 136 5.95 -19.52 26.84
CA THR A 136 5.43 -18.54 25.87
C THR A 136 6.45 -17.43 25.64
N ARG A 137 6.95 -16.79 26.72
CA ARG A 137 7.96 -15.74 26.59
C ARG A 137 9.25 -16.25 25.96
N ALA A 138 9.69 -17.46 26.34
CA ALA A 138 10.89 -18.07 25.77
C ALA A 138 10.73 -18.32 24.26
N ALA A 139 9.61 -18.92 23.83
CA ALA A 139 9.30 -19.21 22.42
C ALA A 139 9.17 -17.93 21.59
N LEU A 140 8.46 -16.91 22.09
CA LEU A 140 8.28 -15.63 21.40
C LEU A 140 9.61 -14.90 21.21
N ARG A 141 10.35 -14.73 22.32
CA ARG A 141 11.62 -14.01 22.33
C ARG A 141 12.67 -14.69 21.45
N THR A 142 12.77 -16.02 21.54
CA THR A 142 13.76 -16.76 20.77
C THR A 142 13.43 -16.75 19.27
N SER A 143 12.15 -16.80 18.90
CA SER A 143 11.71 -16.73 17.49
C SER A 143 12.02 -15.37 16.85
N PHE A 144 11.82 -14.28 17.61
CA PHE A 144 12.26 -12.94 17.22
C PHE A 144 13.78 -12.88 17.04
N LEU A 145 14.54 -13.42 18.00
CA LEU A 145 16.00 -13.44 17.95
C LEU A 145 16.52 -14.26 16.77
N ALA A 146 15.96 -15.43 16.50
CA ALA A 146 16.31 -16.29 15.38
C ALA A 146 16.22 -15.55 14.03
N SER A 147 15.15 -14.77 13.89
CA SER A 147 14.89 -13.97 12.70
C SER A 147 15.84 -12.79 12.58
N CYS A 148 16.16 -12.14 13.70
CA CYS A 148 17.22 -11.14 13.76
C CYS A 148 18.58 -11.76 13.41
N VAL A 149 18.97 -12.88 14.02
CA VAL A 149 20.23 -13.58 13.76
C VAL A 149 20.36 -13.87 12.26
N SER A 150 19.33 -14.45 11.65
CA SER A 150 19.32 -14.78 10.22
C SER A 150 19.37 -13.55 9.33
N ALA A 151 18.56 -12.53 9.62
CA ALA A 151 18.57 -11.24 8.90
C ALA A 151 19.93 -10.52 8.97
N CYS A 152 20.66 -10.77 10.06
CA CYS A 152 21.92 -10.14 10.37
C CYS A 152 23.15 -10.93 9.89
N ARG A 153 22.96 -12.15 9.38
CA ARG A 153 24.03 -13.00 8.81
C ARG A 153 24.54 -12.36 7.50
N GLY A 154 25.87 -12.24 7.38
CA GLY A 154 26.54 -11.69 6.19
C GLY A 154 26.77 -10.17 6.18
N ARG A 155 26.54 -9.45 7.29
CA ARG A 155 26.64 -7.97 7.29
C ARG A 155 28.06 -7.43 7.16
N SER A 156 28.19 -6.44 6.28
CA SER A 156 29.32 -5.52 6.10
C SER A 156 29.19 -4.22 6.92
N THR A 157 28.01 -3.94 7.49
CA THR A 157 27.67 -2.70 8.21
C THR A 157 27.69 -2.84 9.75
N SER A 158 27.85 -1.73 10.45
CA SER A 158 27.94 -1.72 11.92
C SER A 158 26.58 -2.03 12.57
N LEU A 159 26.58 -2.71 13.72
CA LEU A 159 25.33 -3.04 14.44
C LEU A 159 24.53 -1.80 14.86
N ALA A 160 25.18 -0.65 15.08
CA ALA A 160 24.51 0.60 15.47
C ALA A 160 23.67 1.17 14.33
N ASP A 161 24.18 1.12 13.10
CA ASP A 161 23.48 1.60 11.90
C ASP A 161 22.22 0.76 11.64
N ALA A 162 22.28 -0.55 11.91
CA ALA A 162 21.13 -1.43 11.78
C ALA A 162 20.00 -1.13 12.77
N VAL A 163 20.32 -0.78 14.03
CA VAL A 163 19.32 -0.35 15.03
C VAL A 163 18.60 0.91 14.53
N SER A 164 19.38 1.91 14.12
CA SER A 164 18.83 3.20 13.69
C SER A 164 17.95 3.05 12.45
N PHE A 165 18.37 2.22 11.48
CA PHE A 165 17.61 1.94 10.28
C PHE A 165 16.29 1.21 10.57
N MET A 166 16.32 0.17 11.41
CA MET A 166 15.10 -0.53 11.83
C MET A 166 14.13 0.39 12.56
N GLY A 167 14.65 1.28 13.42
CA GLY A 167 13.84 2.32 14.07
C GLY A 167 13.15 3.23 13.06
N GLN A 168 13.87 3.65 12.01
CA GLN A 168 13.29 4.45 10.93
C GLN A 168 12.21 3.67 10.15
N LYS A 169 12.48 2.41 9.76
CA LYS A 169 11.52 1.60 9.01
C LYS A 169 10.25 1.27 9.80
N LEU A 170 10.40 1.04 11.09
CA LEU A 170 9.27 0.88 11.98
C LEU A 170 8.44 2.18 12.07
N HIS A 171 9.12 3.33 12.14
CA HIS A 171 8.41 4.61 12.13
C HIS A 171 7.60 4.79 10.84
N GLU A 172 8.18 4.48 9.67
CA GLU A 172 7.47 4.48 8.39
C GLU A 172 6.25 3.54 8.42
N ARG A 173 6.40 2.32 8.93
CA ARG A 173 5.32 1.34 9.10
C ARG A 173 4.19 1.85 10.00
N LEU A 174 4.51 2.54 11.09
CA LEU A 174 3.53 3.09 12.03
C LEU A 174 2.81 4.32 11.47
N GLN A 175 3.46 5.13 10.64
CA GLN A 175 2.83 6.27 9.95
C GLN A 175 1.72 5.81 8.99
N GLU A 176 1.88 4.65 8.34
CA GLU A 176 0.85 4.08 7.47
C GLU A 176 -0.37 3.51 8.21
N SER A 177 -0.27 3.32 9.53
CA SER A 177 -1.37 2.81 10.35
C SER A 177 -2.30 3.96 10.81
N GLN A 178 -3.61 3.77 10.72
CA GLN A 178 -4.57 4.69 11.33
C GLN A 178 -4.70 4.33 12.82
N GLY A 179 -4.23 5.20 13.72
CA GLY A 179 -4.21 4.91 15.16
C GLY A 179 -3.73 6.10 16.00
N ASP A 180 -3.81 5.96 17.31
CA ASP A 180 -3.34 6.97 18.28
C ASP A 180 -1.82 7.14 18.20
N GLU A 181 -1.35 8.37 18.01
CA GLU A 181 0.06 8.72 17.90
C GLU A 181 0.86 8.36 19.17
N VAL A 182 0.21 8.38 20.34
CA VAL A 182 0.87 8.00 21.60
C VAL A 182 1.16 6.51 21.64
N LEU A 183 0.20 5.66 21.26
CA LEU A 183 0.36 4.21 21.21
C LEU A 183 1.37 3.79 20.13
N LYS A 184 1.39 4.49 19.00
CA LYS A 184 2.42 4.29 17.96
C LYS A 184 3.82 4.59 18.49
N ALA A 185 3.99 5.72 19.19
CA ALA A 185 5.29 6.09 19.77
C ALA A 185 5.76 5.06 20.80
N GLU A 186 4.85 4.56 21.64
CA GLU A 186 5.16 3.53 22.64
C GLU A 186 5.55 2.20 21.99
N ALA A 187 4.77 1.72 21.01
CA ALA A 187 5.09 0.53 20.24
C ALA A 187 6.44 0.66 19.52
N SER A 188 6.72 1.84 18.96
CA SER A 188 8.00 2.15 18.32
C SER A 188 9.17 2.03 19.30
N ALA A 189 9.01 2.57 20.51
CA ALA A 189 10.04 2.52 21.54
C ALA A 189 10.28 1.09 22.05
N LYS A 190 9.21 0.30 22.22
CA LYS A 190 9.30 -1.11 22.62
C LYS A 190 10.09 -1.92 21.59
N VAL A 191 9.71 -1.87 20.32
CA VAL A 191 10.41 -2.61 19.25
C VAL A 191 11.86 -2.15 19.10
N HIS A 192 12.15 -0.84 19.24
CA HIS A 192 13.53 -0.35 19.21
C HIS A 192 14.38 -0.97 20.33
N LYS A 193 13.86 -1.06 21.56
CA LYS A 193 14.55 -1.72 22.69
C LYS A 193 14.79 -3.20 22.42
N PHE A 194 13.78 -3.92 21.89
CA PHE A 194 13.92 -5.35 21.54
C PHE A 194 14.96 -5.57 20.44
N THR A 195 14.96 -4.71 19.44
CA THR A 195 15.93 -4.73 18.34
C THR A 195 17.35 -4.49 18.85
N GLU A 196 17.54 -3.50 19.71
CA GLU A 196 18.83 -3.21 20.34
C GLU A 196 19.30 -4.39 21.20
N TRP A 197 18.39 -5.02 21.95
CA TRP A 197 18.68 -6.23 22.71
C TRP A 197 19.14 -7.38 21.80
N ALA A 198 18.39 -7.71 20.74
CA ALA A 198 18.72 -8.80 19.83
C ALA A 198 20.09 -8.59 19.17
N LEU A 199 20.38 -7.35 18.77
CA LEU A 199 21.68 -6.98 18.20
C LEU A 199 22.82 -7.05 19.22
N LYS A 200 22.60 -6.69 20.50
CA LYS A 200 23.59 -6.93 21.56
C LYS A 200 23.86 -8.42 21.76
N CYS A 201 22.84 -9.26 21.76
CA CYS A 201 23.01 -10.72 21.83
C CYS A 201 23.85 -11.25 20.66
N ILE A 202 23.53 -10.85 19.43
CA ILE A 202 24.31 -11.21 18.24
C ILE A 202 25.78 -10.79 18.38
N GLY A 203 26.04 -9.56 18.84
CA GLY A 203 27.39 -9.04 19.04
C GLY A 203 28.19 -9.73 20.17
N LEU A 204 27.52 -10.22 21.20
CA LEU A 204 28.19 -10.99 22.28
C LEU A 204 28.67 -12.34 21.77
N HIS A 205 27.80 -13.08 21.07
CA HIS A 205 28.14 -14.40 20.53
C HIS A 205 29.14 -14.31 19.36
N SER A 206 29.10 -13.26 18.53
CA SER A 206 30.08 -13.08 17.45
C SER A 206 31.51 -12.88 17.97
N ARG A 207 31.71 -12.05 19.01
CA ARG A 207 33.04 -11.76 19.58
C ARG A 207 33.70 -12.98 20.21
N VAL A 208 32.93 -13.86 20.87
CA VAL A 208 33.47 -15.10 21.43
C VAL A 208 33.89 -16.07 20.32
N ARG A 209 33.17 -16.06 19.19
CA ARG A 209 33.44 -16.92 18.03
C ARG A 209 34.67 -16.46 17.24
N GLU A 210 34.88 -15.15 17.06
CA GLU A 210 36.09 -14.59 16.42
C GLU A 210 37.37 -15.00 17.14
N ASN A 211 37.32 -15.13 18.48
CA ASN A 211 38.45 -15.59 19.29
C ASN A 211 38.80 -17.07 19.09
N LYS A 212 37.92 -17.90 18.51
CA LYS A 212 38.14 -19.34 18.27
C LYS A 212 38.62 -19.68 16.85
N GLY A 213 38.80 -18.68 15.99
CA GLY A 213 39.34 -18.84 14.63
C GLY A 213 38.27 -18.99 13.54
N LYS A 214 38.62 -18.55 12.32
CA LYS A 214 37.77 -18.57 11.10
C LYS A 214 37.45 -19.99 10.64
N GLY A 215 36.44 -20.63 11.24
CA GLY A 215 35.71 -21.71 10.60
C GLY A 215 34.77 -21.13 9.54
N ASN A 216 34.66 -21.80 8.38
CA ASN A 216 33.79 -21.36 7.30
C ASN A 216 32.34 -21.35 7.81
N HIS A 217 31.85 -20.15 8.10
CA HIS A 217 30.46 -19.88 8.45
C HIS A 217 29.59 -20.26 7.25
N ASP A 218 28.39 -20.77 7.51
CA ASP A 218 27.42 -21.20 6.49
C ASP A 218 27.55 -22.69 6.11
N THR A 219 27.37 -23.58 7.10
CA THR A 219 27.07 -24.98 6.78
C THR A 219 25.61 -25.28 7.08
N VAL A 220 24.97 -26.03 6.18
CA VAL A 220 23.64 -26.62 6.37
C VAL A 220 23.55 -27.39 7.69
N ILE A 221 24.69 -27.92 8.16
CA ILE A 221 24.81 -28.64 9.43
C ILE A 221 24.49 -27.73 10.62
N GLU A 222 25.01 -26.50 10.67
CA GLU A 222 24.70 -25.55 11.76
C GLU A 222 23.21 -25.26 11.84
N VAL A 223 22.56 -24.99 10.71
CA VAL A 223 21.11 -24.75 10.67
C VAL A 223 20.33 -25.97 11.14
N GLN A 224 20.74 -27.18 10.72
CA GLN A 224 20.09 -28.40 11.17
C GLN A 224 20.24 -28.62 12.69
N LEU A 225 21.40 -28.29 13.28
CA LEU A 225 21.61 -28.35 14.72
C LEU A 225 20.70 -27.36 15.46
N GLN A 226 20.63 -26.12 14.97
CA GLN A 226 19.78 -25.06 15.54
C GLN A 226 18.30 -25.47 15.52
N LEU A 227 17.80 -25.91 14.37
CA LEU A 227 16.41 -26.37 14.23
C LEU A 227 16.13 -27.63 15.05
N SER A 228 17.07 -28.57 15.14
CA SER A 228 16.92 -29.77 15.98
C SER A 228 16.89 -29.43 17.47
N ALA A 229 17.69 -28.47 17.93
CA ALA A 229 17.67 -28.02 19.32
C ALA A 229 16.35 -27.33 19.64
N PHE A 230 15.88 -26.45 18.75
CA PHE A 230 14.62 -25.75 18.91
C PHE A 230 13.43 -26.71 18.91
N LYS A 231 13.40 -27.68 17.98
CA LYS A 231 12.41 -28.76 17.99
C LYS A 231 12.43 -29.54 19.30
N THR A 232 13.62 -29.89 19.82
CA THR A 232 13.73 -30.59 21.11
C THR A 232 13.17 -29.76 22.26
N PHE A 233 13.38 -28.44 22.24
CA PHE A 233 12.76 -27.53 23.20
C PHE A 233 11.24 -27.53 23.09
N LEU A 234 10.68 -27.44 21.88
CA LEU A 234 9.23 -27.51 21.65
C LEU A 234 8.65 -28.85 22.12
N ASP A 235 9.29 -29.98 21.77
CA ASP A 235 8.88 -31.32 22.19
C ASP A 235 8.91 -31.49 23.73
N LEU A 236 9.83 -30.78 24.42
CA LEU A 236 9.91 -30.77 25.89
C LEU A 236 8.72 -30.06 26.54
N VAL A 237 8.10 -29.11 25.83
CA VAL A 237 7.03 -28.24 26.33
C VAL A 237 5.69 -28.46 25.60
N ASP A 238 5.58 -29.57 24.84
CA ASP A 238 4.53 -29.92 23.86
C ASP A 238 3.08 -29.94 24.40
N ASN A 239 2.86 -29.70 25.70
CA ASN A 239 1.53 -29.60 26.32
C ASN A 239 1.30 -28.28 27.08
N GLU A 240 2.31 -27.44 27.21
CA GLU A 240 2.25 -26.17 27.93
C GLU A 240 2.10 -24.97 26.98
N LEU A 241 2.45 -25.14 25.70
CA LEU A 241 2.21 -24.16 24.65
C LEU A 241 0.87 -24.42 23.97
N THR A 242 0.08 -23.37 23.81
CA THR A 242 -1.17 -23.38 23.06
C THR A 242 -0.94 -22.91 21.63
N GLY A 243 -1.89 -23.20 20.72
CA GLY A 243 -1.85 -22.66 19.35
C GLY A 243 -1.71 -21.13 19.31
N LYS A 244 -2.26 -20.42 20.30
CA LYS A 244 -2.09 -18.96 20.42
C LYS A 244 -0.62 -18.56 20.67
N ASP A 245 0.09 -19.33 21.50
CA ASP A 245 1.51 -19.07 21.78
C ASP A 245 2.37 -19.30 20.52
N PHE A 246 2.03 -20.33 19.73
CA PHE A 246 2.67 -20.56 18.43
C PHE A 246 2.36 -19.45 17.42
N THR A 247 1.12 -18.99 17.35
CA THR A 247 0.70 -17.84 16.53
C THR A 247 1.50 -16.58 16.91
N GLU A 248 1.63 -16.26 18.20
CA GLU A 248 2.41 -15.11 18.67
C GLU A 248 3.91 -15.25 18.37
N ALA A 249 4.48 -16.45 18.55
CA ALA A 249 5.87 -16.73 18.20
C ALA A 249 6.12 -16.63 16.68
N PHE A 250 5.15 -17.04 15.86
CA PHE A 250 5.20 -16.94 14.40
C PHE A 250 5.18 -15.48 13.95
N ASP A 251 4.29 -14.65 14.51
CA ASP A 251 4.29 -13.20 14.27
C ASP A 251 5.63 -12.56 14.68
N ALA A 252 6.16 -12.95 15.85
CA ALA A 252 7.43 -12.45 16.34
C ALA A 252 8.62 -12.84 15.44
N ALA A 253 8.57 -14.00 14.78
CA ALA A 253 9.57 -14.41 13.78
C ALA A 253 9.44 -13.62 12.47
N CYS A 254 8.22 -13.47 11.94
CA CYS A 254 8.00 -12.77 10.68
C CYS A 254 8.27 -11.26 10.78
N PHE A 255 7.98 -10.64 11.93
CA PHE A 255 8.03 -9.20 12.10
C PHE A 255 9.40 -8.56 11.75
N PRO A 256 10.55 -9.01 12.30
CA PRO A 256 11.85 -8.48 11.89
C PRO A 256 12.10 -8.61 10.38
N LEU A 257 11.77 -9.76 9.80
CA LEU A 257 12.01 -10.04 8.37
C LEU A 257 11.23 -9.07 7.46
N THR A 258 10.05 -8.63 7.90
CA THR A 258 9.30 -7.59 7.18
C THR A 258 9.94 -6.20 7.23
N LEU A 259 10.64 -5.87 8.34
CA LEU A 259 11.39 -4.62 8.46
C LEU A 259 12.70 -4.66 7.66
N PHE A 260 13.36 -5.82 7.63
CA PHE A 260 14.61 -6.03 6.88
C PHE A 260 14.41 -6.15 5.36
N SER A 261 13.19 -6.22 4.87
CA SER A 261 12.88 -6.39 3.44
C SER A 261 13.50 -5.33 2.51
N THR A 262 13.84 -4.16 3.05
CA THR A 262 14.44 -3.04 2.29
C THR A 262 15.92 -2.79 2.62
N THR A 263 16.56 -3.67 3.41
CA THR A 263 17.99 -3.49 3.71
C THR A 263 18.87 -3.82 2.51
N PHE A 264 19.96 -3.05 2.40
CA PHE A 264 21.07 -3.37 1.52
C PHE A 264 21.72 -4.69 1.93
N ASP A 265 22.09 -5.49 0.92
CA ASP A 265 22.49 -6.89 0.97
C ASP A 265 21.39 -7.82 1.50
N GLN A 266 20.70 -8.48 0.57
CA GLN A 266 19.76 -9.59 0.78
C GLN A 266 20.45 -10.85 1.38
N GLY A 267 21.43 -10.69 2.26
CA GLY A 267 22.27 -11.78 2.79
C GLY A 267 21.46 -12.91 3.41
N TRP A 268 20.35 -12.59 4.08
CA TRP A 268 19.46 -13.61 4.65
C TRP A 268 18.57 -14.30 3.63
N ALA A 269 18.24 -13.64 2.51
CA ALA A 269 17.41 -14.20 1.45
C ALA A 269 18.18 -15.16 0.53
N SER A 270 19.45 -15.45 0.86
CA SER A 270 20.27 -16.43 0.14
C SER A 270 20.48 -17.71 0.95
N GLY A 271 20.21 -18.85 0.32
CA GLY A 271 20.64 -20.19 0.72
C GLY A 271 20.29 -20.60 2.16
N ILE A 272 21.27 -20.48 3.05
CA ILE A 272 21.30 -21.14 4.36
C ILE A 272 20.47 -20.38 5.41
N SER A 273 20.46 -19.05 5.35
CA SER A 273 19.62 -18.24 6.25
C SER A 273 18.13 -18.39 5.93
N ALA A 274 17.77 -18.43 4.65
CA ALA A 274 16.41 -18.71 4.20
C ALA A 274 15.93 -20.10 4.68
N ALA A 275 16.80 -21.12 4.58
CA ALA A 275 16.49 -22.47 5.09
C ALA A 275 16.28 -22.50 6.63
N ALA A 276 17.03 -21.70 7.39
CA ALA A 276 16.85 -21.58 8.83
C ALA A 276 15.51 -20.94 9.19
N ILE A 277 15.14 -19.85 8.49
CA ILE A 277 13.83 -19.21 8.66
C ILE A 277 12.70 -20.14 8.25
N GLN A 278 12.81 -20.79 7.09
CA GLN A 278 11.81 -21.75 6.65
C GLN A 278 11.60 -22.85 7.69
N GLY A 279 12.68 -23.46 8.19
CA GLY A 279 12.57 -24.50 9.21
C GLY A 279 11.98 -23.99 10.53
N LEU A 280 12.33 -22.78 10.97
CA LEU A 280 11.73 -22.17 12.17
C LEU A 280 10.21 -21.99 11.99
N LEU A 281 9.79 -21.40 10.87
CA LEU A 281 8.38 -21.14 10.59
C LEU A 281 7.60 -22.45 10.38
N GLU A 282 8.20 -23.47 9.75
CA GLU A 282 7.61 -24.81 9.63
C GLU A 282 7.35 -25.43 11.01
N LEU A 283 8.31 -25.38 11.94
CA LEU A 283 8.13 -25.90 13.30
C LEU A 283 7.02 -25.18 14.08
N LEU A 284 6.88 -23.86 13.89
CA LEU A 284 5.82 -23.08 14.55
C LEU A 284 4.44 -23.38 13.96
N VAL A 285 4.35 -23.64 12.65
CA VAL A 285 3.11 -24.09 11.99
C VAL A 285 2.74 -25.50 12.42
N GLU A 286 3.72 -26.42 12.50
CA GLU A 286 3.52 -27.77 13.05
C GLU A 286 2.99 -27.74 14.49
N GLY A 287 3.42 -26.76 15.30
CA GLY A 287 2.93 -26.52 16.66
C GLY A 287 1.51 -25.94 16.74
N GLY A 288 0.96 -25.42 15.64
CA GLY A 288 -0.43 -24.95 15.57
C GLY A 288 -0.60 -23.44 15.35
N ALA A 289 0.40 -22.74 14.82
CA ALA A 289 0.24 -21.35 14.38
C ALA A 289 -0.79 -21.23 13.23
N ASP A 290 -1.76 -20.31 13.35
CA ASP A 290 -2.89 -20.15 12.42
C ASP A 290 -2.90 -18.81 11.65
N ASN A 291 -1.93 -17.93 11.91
CA ASN A 291 -1.81 -16.59 11.33
C ASN A 291 -0.97 -16.53 10.04
N VAL A 292 -0.63 -17.66 9.42
CA VAL A 292 0.22 -17.70 8.21
C VAL A 292 -0.27 -16.75 7.12
N ASN A 293 -1.59 -16.70 6.87
CA ASN A 293 -2.17 -15.78 5.89
C ASN A 293 -2.01 -14.30 6.29
N GLN A 294 -2.09 -13.96 7.58
CA GLN A 294 -1.88 -12.57 8.04
C GLN A 294 -0.43 -12.13 7.80
N CYS A 295 0.55 -12.94 8.22
CA CYS A 295 1.96 -12.62 7.99
C CYS A 295 2.30 -12.59 6.50
N PHE A 296 1.67 -13.44 5.69
CA PHE A 296 1.81 -13.46 4.24
C PHE A 296 1.34 -12.15 3.59
N LEU A 297 0.16 -11.65 3.98
CA LEU A 297 -0.36 -10.36 3.50
C LEU A 297 0.51 -9.18 3.96
N GLU A 298 1.01 -9.22 5.20
CA GLU A 298 1.95 -8.20 5.70
C GLU A 298 3.29 -8.22 4.95
N ALA A 299 3.84 -9.41 4.69
CA ALA A 299 5.06 -9.57 3.91
C ALA A 299 4.90 -8.97 2.51
N ALA A 300 3.76 -9.22 1.85
CA ALA A 300 3.44 -8.64 0.55
C ALA A 300 3.29 -7.11 0.60
N ARG A 301 2.64 -6.59 1.65
CA ARG A 301 2.49 -5.15 1.89
C ARG A 301 3.83 -4.43 2.01
N TYR A 302 4.76 -4.94 2.81
CA TYR A 302 6.06 -4.27 3.04
C TYR A 302 7.10 -4.56 1.94
N GLY A 303 6.86 -5.57 1.10
CA GLY A 303 7.75 -5.94 -0.01
C GLY A 303 8.82 -6.95 0.38
N SER A 304 8.49 -7.86 1.30
CA SER A 304 9.41 -8.89 1.81
C SER A 304 9.39 -10.11 0.89
N THR A 305 9.90 -9.96 -0.33
CA THR A 305 9.75 -10.94 -1.41
C THR A 305 10.20 -12.36 -1.02
N GLU A 306 11.32 -12.49 -0.30
CA GLU A 306 11.77 -13.81 0.16
C GLU A 306 10.87 -14.41 1.24
N LEU A 307 10.37 -13.58 2.17
CA LEU A 307 9.43 -14.07 3.18
C LEU A 307 8.13 -14.54 2.51
N VAL A 308 7.64 -13.81 1.50
CA VAL A 308 6.50 -14.24 0.67
C VAL A 308 6.77 -15.60 0.04
N ARG A 309 7.96 -15.81 -0.55
CA ARG A 309 8.37 -17.10 -1.14
C ARG A 309 8.40 -18.24 -0.12
N ILE A 310 9.00 -18.02 1.05
CA ILE A 310 9.04 -19.01 2.13
C ILE A 310 7.62 -19.36 2.59
N LEU A 311 6.76 -18.36 2.80
CA LEU A 311 5.39 -18.56 3.24
C LEU A 311 4.53 -19.27 2.18
N LEU A 312 4.74 -19.02 0.89
CA LEU A 312 4.12 -19.80 -0.21
C LEU A 312 4.49 -21.28 -0.12
N GLN A 313 5.78 -21.59 0.07
CA GLN A 313 6.24 -22.97 0.19
C GLN A 313 5.68 -23.66 1.44
N ILE A 314 5.64 -22.97 2.57
CA ILE A 314 5.07 -23.49 3.82
C ILE A 314 3.57 -23.76 3.65
N ALA A 315 2.83 -22.84 3.04
CA ALA A 315 1.40 -23.00 2.79
C ALA A 315 1.12 -24.18 1.86
N GLN A 316 1.90 -24.34 0.78
CA GLN A 316 1.77 -25.47 -0.14
C GLN A 316 2.04 -26.82 0.55
N ARG A 317 3.09 -26.90 1.38
CA ARG A 317 3.46 -28.14 2.11
C ARG A 317 2.44 -28.53 3.17
N ASN A 318 1.90 -27.54 3.87
CA ASN A 318 0.94 -27.75 4.97
C ASN A 318 -0.53 -27.67 4.54
N SER A 319 -0.81 -27.51 3.24
CA SER A 319 -2.16 -27.32 2.70
C SER A 319 -2.95 -26.19 3.38
N LEU A 320 -2.26 -25.08 3.66
CA LEU A 320 -2.87 -23.89 4.27
C LEU A 320 -3.50 -23.00 3.20
N ASP A 321 -4.65 -22.41 3.55
CA ASP A 321 -5.34 -21.46 2.70
C ASP A 321 -4.74 -20.06 2.87
N ILE A 322 -4.14 -19.52 1.80
CA ILE A 322 -3.56 -18.18 1.74
C ILE A 322 -4.12 -17.41 0.55
N ASP A 323 -4.40 -16.12 0.77
CA ASP A 323 -5.04 -15.27 -0.24
C ASP A 323 -3.98 -14.56 -1.10
N VAL A 324 -3.50 -15.25 -2.13
CA VAL A 324 -2.46 -14.75 -3.05
C VAL A 324 -2.95 -13.54 -3.86
N ASP A 325 -4.22 -13.51 -4.27
CA ASP A 325 -4.78 -12.40 -5.04
C ASP A 325 -4.92 -11.13 -4.16
N LEU A 326 -5.30 -11.27 -2.90
CA LEU A 326 -5.30 -10.17 -1.94
C LEU A 326 -3.88 -9.68 -1.64
N ALA A 327 -2.92 -10.60 -1.50
CA ALA A 327 -1.51 -10.26 -1.33
C ALA A 327 -0.98 -9.44 -2.53
N LEU A 328 -1.34 -9.83 -3.75
CA LEU A 328 -1.01 -9.08 -4.97
C LEU A 328 -1.64 -7.68 -4.93
N GLY A 329 -2.87 -7.56 -4.44
CA GLY A 329 -3.53 -6.28 -4.20
C GLY A 329 -2.80 -5.38 -3.21
N PHE A 330 -2.21 -5.93 -2.14
CA PHE A 330 -1.37 -5.15 -1.22
C PHE A 330 -0.03 -4.77 -1.86
N ALA A 331 0.68 -5.72 -2.48
CA ALA A 331 1.95 -5.45 -3.14
C ALA A 331 1.81 -4.37 -4.23
N ALA A 332 0.78 -4.46 -5.06
CA ALA A 332 0.45 -3.46 -6.07
C ALA A 332 0.11 -2.09 -5.47
N HIS A 333 -0.66 -2.07 -4.38
CA HIS A 333 -0.96 -0.82 -3.68
C HIS A 333 0.33 -0.13 -3.20
N TYR A 334 1.27 -0.86 -2.61
CA TYR A 334 2.51 -0.25 -2.10
C TYR A 334 3.66 -0.21 -3.13
N GLY A 335 3.39 -0.52 -4.40
CA GLY A 335 4.37 -0.46 -5.49
C GLY A 335 5.52 -1.46 -5.35
N LYS A 336 5.29 -2.62 -4.72
CA LYS A 336 6.30 -3.64 -4.46
C LYS A 336 6.47 -4.57 -5.67
N ILE A 337 7.06 -4.06 -6.75
CA ILE A 337 7.14 -4.74 -8.06
C ILE A 337 7.78 -6.13 -7.98
N GLU A 338 8.91 -6.28 -7.28
CA GLU A 338 9.57 -7.58 -7.11
C GLU A 338 8.66 -8.61 -6.43
N THR A 339 7.92 -8.16 -5.42
CA THR A 339 6.98 -9.01 -4.70
C THR A 339 5.77 -9.36 -5.55
N MET A 340 5.29 -8.44 -6.38
CA MET A 340 4.24 -8.73 -7.37
C MET A 340 4.68 -9.82 -8.36
N GLY A 341 5.94 -9.75 -8.83
CA GLY A 341 6.55 -10.80 -9.67
C GLY A 341 6.52 -12.17 -8.99
N CYS A 342 7.02 -12.25 -7.75
CA CYS A 342 6.98 -13.48 -6.95
C CYS A 342 5.55 -14.04 -6.80
N LEU A 343 4.57 -13.18 -6.51
CA LEU A 343 3.17 -13.60 -6.32
C LEU A 343 2.53 -14.13 -7.61
N VAL A 344 2.88 -13.58 -8.78
CA VAL A 344 2.35 -14.03 -10.07
C VAL A 344 3.08 -15.29 -10.56
N GLU A 345 4.41 -15.31 -10.49
CA GLU A 345 5.23 -16.39 -11.03
C GLU A 345 5.24 -17.64 -10.14
N GLU A 346 5.34 -17.47 -8.82
CA GLU A 346 5.45 -18.57 -7.86
C GLU A 346 4.12 -18.82 -7.13
N GLY A 347 3.36 -17.76 -6.84
CA GLY A 347 2.06 -17.82 -6.18
C GLY A 347 0.89 -18.13 -7.11
N ASN A 348 1.08 -18.09 -8.44
CA ASN A 348 0.04 -18.25 -9.45
C ASN A 348 -1.15 -17.28 -9.28
N ALA A 349 -0.90 -16.03 -8.86
CA ALA A 349 -1.95 -15.03 -8.76
C ALA A 349 -2.58 -14.74 -10.14
N VAL A 350 -3.91 -14.69 -10.19
CA VAL A 350 -4.68 -14.50 -11.44
C VAL A 350 -5.62 -13.28 -11.37
N GLY A 351 -5.89 -12.76 -10.19
CA GLY A 351 -6.82 -11.67 -9.95
C GLY A 351 -6.22 -10.29 -10.24
N PHE A 352 -5.94 -9.96 -11.51
CA PHE A 352 -5.28 -8.69 -11.88
C PHE A 352 -6.22 -7.48 -11.84
N LEU A 353 -7.51 -7.67 -12.08
CA LEU A 353 -8.48 -6.57 -12.21
C LEU A 353 -8.49 -5.62 -11.00
N GLY A 354 -8.65 -6.16 -9.79
CA GLY A 354 -8.73 -5.34 -8.57
C GLY A 354 -7.44 -4.54 -8.30
N PRO A 355 -6.26 -5.18 -8.26
CA PRO A 355 -4.96 -4.52 -8.15
C PRO A 355 -4.72 -3.45 -9.24
N LEU A 356 -5.01 -3.76 -10.50
CA LEU A 356 -4.85 -2.84 -11.62
C LEU A 356 -5.76 -1.61 -11.49
N MET A 357 -7.04 -1.81 -11.16
CA MET A 357 -7.98 -0.70 -10.97
C MET A 357 -7.53 0.24 -9.86
N ARG A 358 -7.12 -0.28 -8.70
CA ARG A 358 -6.60 0.58 -7.62
C ARG A 358 -5.32 1.32 -8.00
N ALA A 359 -4.43 0.67 -8.75
CA ALA A 359 -3.21 1.33 -9.23
C ALA A 359 -3.56 2.48 -10.19
N ALA A 360 -4.56 2.28 -11.04
CA ALA A 360 -5.06 3.28 -11.97
C ALA A 360 -5.74 4.46 -11.25
N GLU A 361 -6.57 4.22 -10.24
CA GLU A 361 -7.21 5.27 -9.42
C GLU A 361 -6.17 6.14 -8.68
N ARG A 362 -5.07 5.53 -8.23
CA ARG A 362 -4.00 6.22 -7.50
C ARG A 362 -2.99 6.94 -8.39
N GLY A 363 -3.02 6.70 -9.70
CA GLY A 363 -2.05 7.27 -10.63
C GLY A 363 -0.67 6.60 -10.57
N CYS A 364 -0.59 5.35 -10.07
CA CYS A 364 0.68 4.62 -9.96
C CYS A 364 1.10 4.01 -11.30
N LEU A 365 1.61 4.84 -12.22
CA LEU A 365 1.93 4.44 -13.60
C LEU A 365 2.84 3.21 -13.68
N GLN A 366 3.90 3.13 -12.86
CA GLN A 366 4.83 1.99 -12.85
C GLN A 366 4.14 0.64 -12.58
N VAL A 367 3.14 0.63 -11.69
CA VAL A 367 2.37 -0.58 -11.35
C VAL A 367 1.42 -0.94 -12.49
N VAL A 368 0.81 0.06 -13.13
CA VAL A 368 -0.06 -0.13 -14.29
C VAL A 368 0.72 -0.69 -15.48
N GLU A 369 1.88 -0.10 -15.80
CA GLU A 369 2.80 -0.61 -16.84
C GLU A 369 3.21 -2.05 -16.58
N TRP A 370 3.50 -2.37 -15.31
CA TRP A 370 3.82 -3.75 -14.92
C TRP A 370 2.67 -4.71 -15.27
N PHE A 371 1.44 -4.42 -14.86
CA PHE A 371 0.28 -5.27 -15.17
C PHE A 371 0.03 -5.41 -16.69
N VAL A 372 0.11 -4.31 -17.43
CA VAL A 372 -0.02 -4.32 -18.90
C VAL A 372 0.99 -5.25 -19.55
N ASN A 373 2.26 -5.19 -19.12
CA ASN A 373 3.33 -6.03 -19.64
C ASN A 373 3.15 -7.52 -19.30
N HIS A 374 2.34 -7.85 -18.30
CA HIS A 374 2.03 -9.22 -17.89
C HIS A 374 0.71 -9.75 -18.49
N GLY A 375 0.15 -9.06 -19.50
CA GLY A 375 -0.93 -9.61 -20.33
C GLY A 375 -2.34 -9.44 -19.77
N CYS A 376 -2.68 -8.27 -19.25
CA CYS A 376 -4.06 -7.94 -18.87
C CYS A 376 -5.07 -8.12 -20.02
N ARG A 377 -6.29 -8.51 -19.67
CA ARG A 377 -7.40 -8.68 -20.63
C ARG A 377 -7.92 -7.32 -21.09
N GLU A 378 -8.47 -7.28 -22.30
CA GLU A 378 -8.99 -6.04 -22.92
C GLU A 378 -10.05 -5.34 -22.03
N MET A 379 -10.94 -6.11 -21.39
CA MET A 379 -11.93 -5.58 -20.45
C MET A 379 -11.30 -5.02 -19.18
N GLU A 380 -10.21 -5.61 -18.69
CA GLU A 380 -9.49 -5.11 -17.50
C GLU A 380 -8.83 -3.77 -17.80
N LEU A 381 -8.24 -3.63 -18.99
CA LEU A 381 -7.68 -2.36 -19.47
C LEU A 381 -8.77 -1.28 -19.58
N CYS A 382 -9.96 -1.64 -20.10
CA CYS A 382 -11.10 -0.72 -20.20
C CYS A 382 -11.58 -0.24 -18.82
N LEU A 383 -11.69 -1.15 -17.84
CA LEU A 383 -12.08 -0.81 -16.48
C LEU A 383 -11.00 0.02 -15.77
N ALA A 384 -9.72 -0.27 -15.99
CA ALA A 384 -8.61 0.51 -15.47
C ALA A 384 -8.58 1.92 -16.07
N LEU A 385 -8.83 2.07 -17.38
CA LEU A 385 -8.98 3.37 -18.05
C LEU A 385 -10.12 4.17 -17.42
N THR A 386 -11.27 3.53 -17.19
CA THR A 386 -12.43 4.16 -16.52
C THR A 386 -12.07 4.64 -15.12
N ALA A 387 -11.34 3.81 -14.36
CA ALA A 387 -10.92 4.12 -13.00
C ALA A 387 -9.91 5.30 -12.96
N ALA A 388 -8.89 5.29 -13.83
CA ALA A 388 -7.96 6.41 -13.98
C ALA A 388 -8.67 7.71 -14.38
N THR A 389 -9.61 7.62 -15.32
CA THR A 389 -10.44 8.76 -15.77
C THR A 389 -11.29 9.32 -14.63
N SER A 390 -11.93 8.44 -13.84
CA SER A 390 -12.76 8.85 -12.71
C SER A 390 -12.00 9.61 -11.62
N SER A 391 -10.73 9.25 -11.41
CA SER A 391 -9.83 9.87 -10.43
C SER A 391 -8.96 10.97 -11.03
N SER A 392 -9.23 11.38 -12.28
CA SER A 392 -8.47 12.40 -13.01
C SER A 392 -6.95 12.13 -13.10
N GLN A 393 -6.57 10.85 -13.17
CA GLN A 393 -5.17 10.42 -13.33
C GLN A 393 -4.77 10.43 -14.80
N ILE A 394 -4.57 11.64 -15.34
CA ILE A 394 -4.38 11.88 -16.78
C ILE A 394 -3.20 11.10 -17.37
N ALA A 395 -2.07 11.02 -16.65
CA ALA A 395 -0.90 10.28 -17.14
C ALA A 395 -1.18 8.79 -17.35
N VAL A 396 -1.94 8.16 -16.44
CA VAL A 396 -2.35 6.76 -16.57
C VAL A 396 -3.41 6.59 -17.64
N ALA A 397 -4.40 7.48 -17.70
CA ALA A 397 -5.43 7.44 -18.73
C ALA A 397 -4.83 7.58 -20.15
N ALA A 398 -3.87 8.49 -20.33
CA ALA A 398 -3.16 8.68 -21.59
C ALA A 398 -2.34 7.45 -22.00
N TYR A 399 -1.73 6.76 -21.03
CA TYR A 399 -1.01 5.52 -21.28
C TYR A 399 -1.95 4.36 -21.65
N LEU A 400 -3.09 4.22 -20.95
CA LEU A 400 -4.04 3.13 -21.17
C LEU A 400 -4.91 3.29 -22.42
N LEU A 401 -5.32 4.50 -22.76
CA LEU A 401 -6.24 4.78 -23.87
C LEU A 401 -5.84 4.09 -25.20
N PRO A 402 -4.60 4.21 -25.71
CA PRO A 402 -4.21 3.56 -26.96
C PRO A 402 -4.14 2.03 -26.87
N LEU A 403 -4.13 1.46 -25.66
CA LEU A 403 -4.05 0.01 -25.43
C LEU A 403 -5.41 -0.66 -25.38
N VAL A 404 -6.50 0.09 -25.17
CA VAL A 404 -7.85 -0.47 -25.14
C VAL A 404 -8.40 -0.58 -26.56
N PRO A 405 -8.82 -1.77 -27.02
CA PRO A 405 -9.37 -1.93 -28.36
C PRO A 405 -10.68 -1.18 -28.56
N GLN A 406 -10.84 -0.58 -29.75
CA GLN A 406 -12.04 0.19 -30.10
C GLN A 406 -13.35 -0.62 -30.04
N HIS A 407 -13.28 -1.92 -30.33
CA HIS A 407 -14.45 -2.79 -30.26
C HIS A 407 -14.97 -3.02 -28.82
N VAL A 408 -14.15 -2.75 -27.80
CA VAL A 408 -14.53 -2.74 -26.38
C VAL A 408 -14.97 -1.33 -25.95
N LEU A 409 -14.25 -0.30 -26.37
CA LEU A 409 -14.54 1.10 -26.02
C LEU A 409 -15.88 1.58 -26.57
N ALA A 410 -16.16 1.36 -27.86
CA ALA A 410 -17.33 1.94 -28.51
C ALA A 410 -18.68 1.49 -27.90
N PRO A 411 -18.91 0.18 -27.63
CA PRO A 411 -20.15 -0.26 -27.00
C PRO A 411 -20.34 0.24 -25.56
N LEU A 412 -19.25 0.47 -24.83
CA LEU A 412 -19.25 0.90 -23.43
C LEU A 412 -19.08 2.41 -23.25
N SER A 413 -18.97 3.17 -24.34
CA SER A 413 -18.62 4.59 -24.36
C SER A 413 -19.45 5.45 -23.39
N ILE A 414 -20.78 5.31 -23.41
CA ILE A 414 -21.68 6.04 -22.50
C ILE A 414 -21.45 5.62 -21.05
N GLU A 415 -21.30 4.32 -20.79
CA GLU A 415 -21.11 3.78 -19.44
C GLU A 415 -19.74 4.16 -18.86
N ILE A 416 -18.69 4.21 -19.68
CA ILE A 416 -17.36 4.69 -19.27
C ILE A 416 -17.45 6.13 -18.79
N ILE A 417 -18.09 7.02 -19.55
CA ILE A 417 -18.21 8.43 -19.19
C ILE A 417 -19.13 8.62 -17.98
N LYS A 418 -20.25 7.89 -17.89
CA LYS A 418 -21.13 7.87 -16.71
C LYS A 418 -20.36 7.46 -15.46
N ALA A 419 -19.70 6.30 -15.50
CA ALA A 419 -18.95 5.75 -14.38
C ALA A 419 -17.77 6.65 -13.98
N ALA A 420 -17.11 7.28 -14.96
CA ALA A 420 -16.06 8.26 -14.70
C ALA A 420 -16.60 9.50 -13.99
N GLY A 421 -17.78 9.99 -14.37
CA GLY A 421 -18.44 11.14 -13.74
C GLY A 421 -18.94 10.88 -12.31
N GLU A 422 -19.60 9.74 -12.08
CA GLU A 422 -20.17 9.37 -10.77
C GLU A 422 -19.11 9.22 -9.66
N ARG A 423 -17.95 8.64 -10.00
CA ARG A 423 -16.87 8.36 -9.04
C ARG A 423 -15.88 9.51 -8.89
N THR A 424 -16.15 10.68 -9.46
CA THR A 424 -15.24 11.82 -9.34
C THR A 424 -15.13 12.31 -7.90
N THR A 425 -13.89 12.38 -7.39
CA THR A 425 -13.58 12.96 -6.07
C THR A 425 -13.65 14.50 -6.05
N GLY A 426 -14.08 15.13 -7.15
CA GLY A 426 -14.34 16.56 -7.21
C GLY A 426 -14.07 17.23 -8.57
N SER A 427 -13.35 16.57 -9.50
CA SER A 427 -13.01 17.14 -10.81
C SER A 427 -13.36 16.20 -11.96
N LEU A 428 -13.87 16.80 -13.05
CA LEU A 428 -14.18 16.15 -14.33
C LEU A 428 -13.03 16.24 -15.34
N HIS A 429 -11.83 16.64 -14.93
CA HIS A 429 -10.67 16.75 -15.84
C HIS A 429 -10.34 15.44 -16.56
N GLY A 430 -10.53 14.28 -15.91
CA GLY A 430 -10.36 13.00 -16.59
C GLY A 430 -11.37 12.78 -17.73
N VAL A 431 -12.64 13.12 -17.49
CA VAL A 431 -13.69 13.04 -18.52
C VAL A 431 -13.39 14.01 -19.67
N ASP A 432 -13.00 15.24 -19.34
CA ASP A 432 -12.60 16.26 -20.31
C ASP A 432 -11.42 15.79 -21.16
N PHE A 433 -10.39 15.22 -20.53
CA PHE A 433 -9.25 14.62 -21.21
C PHE A 433 -9.67 13.51 -22.17
N LEU A 434 -10.57 12.61 -21.76
CA LEU A 434 -10.99 11.48 -22.59
C LEU A 434 -11.75 11.96 -23.84
N LEU A 435 -12.61 12.97 -23.70
CA LEU A 435 -13.32 13.61 -24.81
C LEU A 435 -12.36 14.39 -25.73
N CYS A 436 -11.45 15.19 -25.15
CA CYS A 436 -10.39 15.89 -25.89
C CYS A 436 -9.50 14.93 -26.67
N SER A 437 -9.29 13.71 -26.18
CA SER A 437 -8.43 12.71 -26.81
C SER A 437 -9.09 11.95 -27.97
N ASP A 438 -10.33 12.26 -28.34
CA ASP A 438 -11.12 11.49 -29.30
C ASP A 438 -11.09 9.99 -29.01
N PHE A 439 -11.51 9.58 -27.82
CA PHE A 439 -11.30 8.21 -27.33
C PHE A 439 -11.93 7.12 -28.21
N LEU A 440 -12.92 7.46 -29.05
CA LEU A 440 -13.52 6.55 -30.04
C LEU A 440 -12.82 6.56 -31.41
N ASN A 441 -11.84 7.45 -31.59
CA ASN A 441 -11.18 7.71 -32.87
C ASN A 441 -12.18 8.02 -34.00
N ASP A 442 -13.29 8.65 -33.63
CA ASP A 442 -14.36 9.14 -34.48
C ASP A 442 -14.96 10.38 -33.80
N PRO A 443 -14.62 11.59 -34.27
CA PRO A 443 -15.08 12.84 -33.68
C PRO A 443 -16.61 12.92 -33.57
N ALA A 444 -17.32 12.44 -34.60
CA ALA A 444 -18.79 12.51 -34.60
C ALA A 444 -19.37 11.58 -33.54
N ALA A 445 -18.82 10.37 -33.39
CA ALA A 445 -19.24 9.44 -32.33
C ALA A 445 -18.91 9.99 -30.94
N THR A 446 -17.72 10.55 -30.73
CA THR A 446 -17.29 11.13 -29.45
C THR A 446 -18.22 12.28 -29.02
N TYR A 447 -18.56 13.20 -29.93
CA TYR A 447 -19.53 14.26 -29.64
C TYR A 447 -20.95 13.73 -29.43
N ALA A 448 -21.38 12.71 -30.18
CA ALA A 448 -22.71 12.11 -30.02
C ALA A 448 -22.89 11.45 -28.64
N VAL A 449 -21.84 10.84 -28.09
CA VAL A 449 -21.85 10.30 -26.72
C VAL A 449 -22.04 11.42 -25.70
N ALA A 450 -21.29 12.52 -25.81
CA ALA A 450 -21.42 13.66 -24.92
C ALA A 450 -22.83 14.28 -24.98
N ASP A 451 -23.38 14.41 -26.18
CA ASP A 451 -24.73 14.94 -26.41
C ASP A 451 -25.83 14.01 -25.87
N SER A 452 -25.67 12.69 -26.03
CA SER A 452 -26.56 11.69 -25.44
C SER A 452 -26.59 11.77 -23.92
N ILE A 453 -25.45 12.03 -23.28
CA ILE A 453 -25.36 12.18 -21.82
C ILE A 453 -26.00 13.51 -21.38
N ALA A 454 -25.77 14.59 -22.12
CA ALA A 454 -26.35 15.91 -21.86
C ALA A 454 -27.89 15.90 -21.95
N LYS A 455 -28.45 15.20 -22.95
CA LYS A 455 -29.89 15.07 -23.22
C LYS A 455 -30.56 13.96 -22.41
N SER A 456 -29.79 13.16 -21.67
CA SER A 456 -30.32 12.04 -20.91
C SER A 456 -31.30 12.52 -19.83
N ALA A 457 -32.49 11.92 -19.81
CA ALA A 457 -33.48 12.08 -18.74
C ALA A 457 -33.29 11.05 -17.61
N ASP A 458 -32.27 10.19 -17.72
CA ASP A 458 -31.95 9.17 -16.73
C ASP A 458 -31.43 9.83 -15.43
N GLU A 459 -32.13 9.60 -14.32
CA GLU A 459 -31.71 10.08 -12.99
C GLU A 459 -30.41 9.41 -12.52
N ALA A 460 -29.98 8.31 -13.15
CA ALA A 460 -28.70 7.69 -12.86
C ALA A 460 -27.49 8.52 -13.36
N VAL A 461 -27.69 9.44 -14.30
CA VAL A 461 -26.61 10.35 -14.74
C VAL A 461 -26.40 11.43 -13.69
N ASP A 462 -25.20 11.47 -13.10
CA ASP A 462 -24.80 12.52 -12.16
C ASP A 462 -25.08 13.93 -12.70
N ALA A 463 -25.68 14.77 -11.86
CA ALA A 463 -26.13 16.10 -12.26
C ALA A 463 -24.96 17.03 -12.65
N ARG A 464 -23.78 16.87 -12.02
CA ARG A 464 -22.59 17.67 -12.36
C ARG A 464 -22.04 17.25 -13.71
N LEU A 465 -21.96 15.94 -13.97
CA LEU A 465 -21.59 15.43 -15.29
C LEU A 465 -22.52 16.00 -16.37
N ARG A 466 -23.84 16.00 -16.13
CA ARG A 466 -24.82 16.55 -17.07
C ARG A 466 -24.65 18.06 -17.31
N SER A 467 -24.41 18.84 -16.25
CA SER A 467 -24.13 20.28 -16.36
C SER A 467 -22.88 20.51 -17.19
N PHE A 468 -21.81 19.78 -16.89
CA PHE A 468 -20.54 19.86 -17.61
C PHE A 468 -20.69 19.56 -19.10
N MET A 469 -21.44 18.51 -19.48
CA MET A 469 -21.73 18.22 -20.89
C MET A 469 -22.54 19.33 -21.55
N ASN A 470 -23.56 19.87 -20.88
CA ASN A 470 -24.36 20.99 -21.38
C ASN A 470 -23.56 22.28 -21.55
N GLU A 471 -22.59 22.53 -20.67
CA GLU A 471 -21.75 23.73 -20.69
C GLU A 471 -20.65 23.68 -21.75
N HIS A 472 -20.05 22.51 -21.97
CA HIS A 472 -18.81 22.38 -22.76
C HIS A 472 -18.93 21.52 -24.01
N TRP A 473 -19.62 20.38 -23.96
CA TRP A 473 -19.44 19.29 -24.94
C TRP A 473 -20.68 18.92 -25.78
N SER A 474 -21.87 19.41 -25.43
CA SER A 474 -23.12 19.13 -26.13
C SER A 474 -23.35 20.02 -27.37
N GLU A 475 -24.36 19.68 -28.17
CA GLU A 475 -24.83 20.54 -29.27
C GLU A 475 -25.38 21.90 -28.76
N ALA A 476 -25.97 21.90 -27.56
CA ALA A 476 -26.41 23.13 -26.90
C ALA A 476 -25.20 24.00 -26.52
N ALA A 477 -24.10 23.40 -26.06
CA ALA A 477 -22.85 24.10 -25.77
C ALA A 477 -22.28 24.77 -27.03
N PHE A 478 -22.30 24.07 -28.17
CA PHE A 478 -21.92 24.65 -29.47
C PHE A 478 -22.76 25.88 -29.81
N SER A 479 -24.08 25.76 -29.71
CA SER A 479 -25.00 26.86 -30.03
C SER A 479 -24.79 28.07 -29.11
N ALA A 480 -24.62 27.84 -27.81
CA ALA A 480 -24.31 28.89 -26.84
C ALA A 480 -22.95 29.57 -27.11
N GLY A 481 -21.94 28.79 -27.49
CA GLY A 481 -20.63 29.32 -27.90
C GLY A 481 -20.73 30.18 -29.16
N PHE A 482 -21.50 29.73 -30.15
CA PHE A 482 -21.75 30.47 -31.38
C PHE A 482 -22.47 31.81 -31.13
N GLU A 483 -23.55 31.81 -30.32
CA GLU A 483 -24.26 33.03 -29.91
C GLU A 483 -23.37 33.98 -29.12
N PHE A 484 -22.54 33.45 -28.20
CA PHE A 484 -21.57 34.24 -27.46
C PHE A 484 -20.57 34.95 -28.40
N ALA A 485 -20.04 34.25 -29.40
CA ALA A 485 -19.14 34.84 -30.38
C ALA A 485 -19.82 35.91 -31.25
N GLN A 486 -21.09 35.72 -31.62
CA GLN A 486 -21.88 36.74 -32.31
C GLN A 486 -22.02 38.02 -31.46
N GLN A 487 -22.36 37.85 -30.19
CA GLN A 487 -22.49 38.97 -29.26
C GLN A 487 -21.14 39.65 -29.02
N HIS A 488 -20.06 38.88 -28.91
CA HIS A 488 -18.70 39.38 -28.81
C HIS A 488 -18.35 40.23 -30.03
N PHE A 489 -18.60 39.75 -31.24
CA PHE A 489 -18.39 40.50 -32.48
C PHE A 489 -19.16 41.83 -32.46
N VAL A 490 -20.47 41.81 -32.16
CA VAL A 490 -21.29 43.03 -32.09
C VAL A 490 -20.75 44.02 -31.06
N ASN A 491 -20.38 43.54 -29.88
CA ASN A 491 -19.80 44.38 -28.83
C ASN A 491 -18.46 44.97 -29.28
N PHE A 492 -17.61 44.18 -29.93
CA PHE A 492 -16.33 44.62 -30.44
C PHE A 492 -16.50 45.68 -31.54
N THR A 493 -17.43 45.48 -32.49
CA THR A 493 -17.77 46.48 -33.50
C THR A 493 -18.29 47.77 -32.88
N ARG A 494 -19.13 47.70 -31.84
CA ARG A 494 -19.58 48.90 -31.10
C ARG A 494 -18.42 49.65 -30.46
N ILE A 495 -17.44 48.95 -29.90
CA ILE A 495 -16.23 49.56 -29.34
C ILE A 495 -15.42 50.24 -30.46
N MET A 496 -15.29 49.60 -31.63
CA MET A 496 -14.58 50.20 -32.78
C MET A 496 -15.28 51.46 -33.31
N GLU A 497 -16.61 51.46 -33.43
CA GLU A 497 -17.37 52.56 -34.03
C GLU A 497 -17.63 53.71 -33.05
N ARG A 498 -17.90 53.40 -31.78
CA ARG A 498 -18.39 54.35 -30.76
C ARG A 498 -17.43 54.56 -29.60
N GLY A 499 -16.26 53.93 -29.61
CA GLY A 499 -15.24 54.11 -28.58
C GLY A 499 -14.68 55.54 -28.59
N GLU A 500 -14.71 56.19 -27.42
CA GLU A 500 -14.17 57.53 -27.20
C GLU A 500 -12.83 57.50 -26.44
N SER A 501 -12.20 56.32 -26.34
CA SER A 501 -10.89 56.20 -25.69
C SER A 501 -9.83 57.00 -26.46
N PRO A 502 -8.84 57.61 -25.77
CA PRO A 502 -7.73 58.31 -26.41
C PRO A 502 -6.97 57.46 -27.43
N ILE A 503 -6.98 56.13 -27.25
CA ILE A 503 -6.54 55.15 -28.23
C ILE A 503 -7.79 54.62 -28.94
N CYS A 504 -8.05 55.08 -30.16
CA CYS A 504 -9.16 54.61 -30.98
C CYS A 504 -8.77 53.32 -31.71
N LEU A 505 -9.50 52.21 -31.49
CA LEU A 505 -9.18 50.92 -32.14
C LEU A 505 -9.19 50.99 -33.67
N ARG A 506 -10.02 51.87 -34.25
CA ARG A 506 -10.07 52.14 -35.70
C ARG A 506 -8.77 52.71 -36.29
N ASP A 507 -7.91 53.31 -35.47
CA ASP A 507 -6.66 53.93 -35.92
C ASP A 507 -5.49 52.93 -35.89
N LEU A 508 -5.73 51.70 -35.40
CA LEU A 508 -4.73 50.65 -35.34
C LEU A 508 -4.72 49.81 -36.64
N PRO A 509 -3.56 49.22 -37.01
CA PRO A 509 -3.48 48.19 -38.05
C PRO A 509 -4.51 47.08 -37.85
N VAL A 510 -5.16 46.65 -38.93
CA VAL A 510 -6.27 45.70 -38.90
C VAL A 510 -5.88 44.38 -38.23
N GLU A 511 -4.64 43.93 -38.42
CA GLU A 511 -4.11 42.69 -37.83
C GLU A 511 -4.01 42.79 -36.30
N LEU A 512 -3.66 43.98 -35.77
CA LEU A 512 -3.64 44.22 -34.32
C LEU A 512 -5.05 44.26 -33.75
N VAL A 513 -5.99 44.85 -34.48
CA VAL A 513 -7.41 44.88 -34.10
C VAL A 513 -8.00 43.47 -34.05
N ILE A 514 -7.70 42.64 -35.06
CA ILE A 514 -8.09 41.22 -35.11
C ILE A 514 -7.46 40.45 -33.95
N ALA A 515 -6.17 40.66 -33.67
CA ALA A 515 -5.51 40.02 -32.54
C ALA A 515 -6.14 40.42 -31.20
N MET A 516 -6.47 41.70 -30.99
CA MET A 516 -7.16 42.13 -29.78
C MET A 516 -8.54 41.47 -29.61
N ALA A 517 -9.24 41.21 -30.72
CA ALA A 517 -10.54 40.55 -30.70
C ALA A 517 -10.45 39.03 -30.42
N TYR A 518 -9.49 38.34 -31.06
CA TYR A 518 -9.52 36.87 -31.13
C TYR A 518 -8.32 36.15 -30.52
N LEU A 519 -7.26 36.86 -30.11
CA LEU A 519 -6.12 36.25 -29.43
C LEU A 519 -6.51 35.49 -28.14
N PRO A 520 -7.44 35.97 -27.30
CA PRO A 520 -7.89 35.20 -26.14
C PRO A 520 -8.51 33.85 -26.53
N LEU A 521 -9.40 33.84 -27.53
CA LEU A 521 -10.03 32.63 -28.06
C LEU A 521 -8.99 31.67 -28.65
N TYR A 522 -8.06 32.20 -29.43
CA TYR A 522 -6.96 31.43 -30.01
C TYR A 522 -6.12 30.74 -28.93
N LYS A 523 -5.71 31.48 -27.89
CA LYS A 523 -4.96 30.93 -26.75
C LYS A 523 -5.75 29.87 -26.00
N GLU A 524 -7.04 30.08 -25.76
CA GLU A 524 -7.90 29.11 -25.09
C GLU A 524 -8.05 27.80 -25.88
N CYS A 525 -8.14 27.91 -27.21
CA CYS A 525 -8.21 26.74 -28.08
C CYS A 525 -6.88 25.99 -28.19
N ILE A 526 -5.74 26.67 -28.17
CA ILE A 526 -4.41 26.02 -28.14
C ILE A 526 -4.16 25.34 -26.79
N ASN A 527 -4.56 25.99 -25.70
CA ASN A 527 -4.41 25.46 -24.35
C ASN A 527 -5.33 24.26 -24.10
N SER A 528 -6.41 24.11 -24.88
CA SER A 528 -7.24 22.91 -24.91
C SER A 528 -6.44 21.78 -25.56
N SER A 529 -5.57 21.14 -24.79
CA SER A 529 -4.72 20.06 -25.25
C SER A 529 -5.57 18.84 -25.64
N GLY A 530 -5.63 18.52 -26.95
CA GLY A 530 -6.42 17.40 -27.45
C GLY A 530 -6.49 17.30 -28.96
N LEU A 531 -7.08 16.21 -29.46
CA LEU A 531 -7.50 16.05 -30.86
C LEU A 531 -8.81 16.79 -31.13
N LEU A 532 -9.71 16.84 -30.14
CA LEU A 532 -10.99 17.55 -30.19
C LEU A 532 -10.98 18.78 -29.30
N LEU A 533 -11.78 19.77 -29.70
CA LEU A 533 -12.10 20.92 -28.86
C LEU A 533 -13.48 20.74 -28.22
N PRO A 534 -13.70 21.28 -27.01
CA PRO A 534 -15.04 21.45 -26.48
C PRO A 534 -15.97 22.12 -27.49
N GLN A 535 -17.20 21.62 -27.62
CA GLN A 535 -18.20 22.15 -28.56
C GLN A 535 -18.44 23.65 -28.37
N ARG A 536 -18.40 24.16 -27.14
CA ARG A 536 -18.53 25.61 -26.87
C ARG A 536 -17.44 26.44 -27.54
N LEU A 537 -16.18 26.00 -27.48
CA LEU A 537 -15.06 26.69 -28.15
C LEU A 537 -15.15 26.55 -29.66
N ARG A 538 -15.55 25.36 -30.13
CA ARG A 538 -15.78 25.11 -31.56
C ARG A 538 -16.85 26.05 -32.14
N GLY A 539 -17.96 26.28 -31.42
CA GLY A 539 -19.00 27.23 -31.81
C GLY A 539 -18.46 28.66 -31.94
N GLN A 540 -17.61 29.09 -31.01
CA GLN A 540 -16.96 30.40 -31.07
C GLN A 540 -16.01 30.52 -32.27
N LEU A 541 -15.21 29.47 -32.54
CA LEU A 541 -14.28 29.42 -33.66
C LEU A 541 -14.98 29.47 -35.02
N VAL A 542 -16.09 28.74 -35.19
CA VAL A 542 -16.86 28.74 -36.44
C VAL A 542 -17.37 30.14 -36.77
N GLU A 543 -17.89 30.87 -35.78
CA GLU A 543 -18.34 32.24 -35.97
C GLU A 543 -17.16 33.18 -36.25
N ALA A 544 -16.08 33.11 -35.46
CA ALA A 544 -14.90 33.95 -35.65
C ALA A 544 -14.28 33.75 -37.05
N ALA A 545 -14.09 32.51 -37.48
CA ALA A 545 -13.58 32.17 -38.80
C ALA A 545 -14.52 32.66 -39.92
N SER A 546 -15.84 32.51 -39.74
CA SER A 546 -16.83 33.01 -40.70
C SER A 546 -16.73 34.53 -40.91
N ARG A 547 -16.46 35.27 -39.83
CA ARG A 547 -16.29 36.74 -39.88
C ARG A 547 -15.00 37.16 -40.57
N LEU A 548 -13.90 36.44 -40.31
CA LEU A 548 -12.60 36.74 -40.90
C LEU A 548 -12.57 36.44 -42.41
N GLU A 549 -13.18 35.33 -42.82
CA GLU A 549 -13.24 34.89 -44.22
C GLU A 549 -14.37 35.56 -45.03
N GLY A 550 -15.30 36.27 -44.36
CA GLY A 550 -16.44 36.92 -45.02
C GLY A 550 -17.45 35.95 -45.65
N ARG A 551 -17.44 34.67 -45.25
CA ARG A 551 -18.35 33.62 -45.72
C ARG A 551 -18.76 32.71 -44.57
N GLN A 552 -19.94 32.11 -44.65
CA GLN A 552 -20.42 31.19 -43.62
C GLN A 552 -19.61 29.88 -43.65
N MET A 553 -18.94 29.56 -42.54
CA MET A 553 -18.24 28.29 -42.36
C MET A 553 -19.22 27.15 -42.08
N ASP A 554 -18.85 25.95 -42.52
CA ASP A 554 -19.60 24.75 -42.17
C ASP A 554 -19.49 24.47 -40.67
N ARG A 555 -20.61 24.08 -40.05
CA ARG A 555 -20.63 23.63 -38.66
C ARG A 555 -19.86 22.32 -38.48
N GLY A 556 -19.68 21.56 -39.56
CA GLY A 556 -18.88 20.34 -39.65
C GLY A 556 -17.37 20.56 -39.73
N SER A 557 -16.89 21.79 -39.95
CA SER A 557 -15.46 22.06 -40.15
C SER A 557 -14.59 21.55 -39.00
N GLN A 558 -13.40 21.06 -39.35
CA GLN A 558 -12.45 20.54 -38.37
C GLN A 558 -11.84 21.70 -37.56
N SER A 559 -11.67 21.49 -36.26
CA SER A 559 -11.10 22.49 -35.34
C SER A 559 -9.73 23.01 -35.79
N ARG A 560 -8.89 22.14 -36.38
CA ARG A 560 -7.56 22.52 -36.88
C ARG A 560 -7.63 23.50 -38.05
N GLU A 561 -8.57 23.30 -38.98
CA GLU A 561 -8.77 24.19 -40.12
C GLU A 561 -9.26 25.57 -39.64
N LEU A 562 -10.21 25.58 -38.71
CA LEU A 562 -10.74 26.83 -38.13
C LEU A 562 -9.65 27.60 -37.36
N LEU A 563 -8.78 26.90 -36.62
CA LEU A 563 -7.67 27.54 -35.91
C LEU A 563 -6.63 28.12 -36.87
N ALA A 564 -6.31 27.43 -37.96
CA ALA A 564 -5.39 27.94 -38.98
C ALA A 564 -5.88 29.24 -39.61
N ILE A 565 -7.19 29.41 -39.79
CA ILE A 565 -7.79 30.67 -40.27
C ILE A 565 -7.51 31.79 -39.26
N LEU A 566 -7.78 31.58 -37.98
CA LEU A 566 -7.50 32.58 -36.95
C LEU A 566 -6.02 32.92 -36.85
N GLU A 567 -5.15 31.90 -36.89
CA GLU A 567 -3.69 32.05 -36.84
C GLU A 567 -3.16 32.89 -37.99
N HIS A 568 -3.69 32.69 -39.21
CA HIS A 568 -3.28 33.45 -40.40
C HIS A 568 -3.48 34.96 -40.24
N HIS A 569 -4.53 35.38 -39.53
CA HIS A 569 -4.87 36.78 -39.33
C HIS A 569 -4.26 37.41 -38.06
N ILE A 570 -3.65 36.61 -37.17
CA ILE A 570 -2.98 37.10 -35.97
C ILE A 570 -1.48 37.33 -36.28
N PRO A 571 -0.91 38.48 -35.88
CA PRO A 571 0.52 38.74 -36.07
C PRO A 571 1.38 37.65 -35.42
N HIS A 572 2.37 37.15 -36.17
CA HIS A 572 3.16 35.98 -35.77
C HIS A 572 3.95 36.18 -34.46
N PHE A 573 4.32 37.42 -34.12
CA PHE A 573 5.00 37.71 -32.86
C PHE A 573 4.09 37.55 -31.62
N MET A 574 2.77 37.48 -31.81
CA MET A 574 1.79 37.27 -30.73
C MET A 574 1.38 35.81 -30.55
N THR A 575 1.71 34.96 -31.52
CA THR A 575 1.44 33.51 -31.49
C THR A 575 2.65 32.69 -31.06
N GLN A 576 3.86 33.27 -31.09
CA GLN A 576 5.07 32.67 -30.51
C GLN A 576 5.07 32.84 -28.98
N THR A 577 4.74 31.77 -28.25
CA THR A 577 5.03 31.59 -26.82
C THR A 577 5.54 30.19 -26.59
#